data_AF-A0A9E2HBI1-F1
#
_entry.id   AF-A0A9E2HBI1-F1
#
_cell.length_a   1.000
_cell.length_b   1.000
_cell.length_c   1.000
_cell.angle_alpha   90.00
_cell.angle_beta   90.00
_cell.angle_gamma   90.00
#
_symmetry.space_group_name_H-M   'P 1'
#
loop_
_entity.id
_entity.type
_entity.pdbx_description
1 polymer ?
#
loop_
_entity_poly.entity_id
_entity_poly.type
_entity_poly.pdbx_seq_one_letter_code
_entity_poly.pdbx_strand_id
1 'polypeptide(L)'
;MKPGQIRDLSIEEVEHRLHEVDEELFNLTLRRRVHKLDNPLRLRTLRRDRARLKTILYEHKLGINKLSASAKLFESASTENGGKE
;
A
#
# COMPACT_ATOMS: atom_id res chain seq x y z
N MET A 1 6.96 -2.97 2.04
CA MET A 1 6.00 -4.01 2.46
C MET A 1 6.58 -5.41 2.35
N LYS A 2 6.27 -6.30 3.30
CA LYS A 2 6.62 -7.72 3.19
C LYS A 2 5.53 -8.47 2.39
N PRO A 3 5.87 -9.45 1.54
CA PRO A 3 4.89 -10.18 0.75
C PRO A 3 3.83 -10.91 1.57
N GLY A 4 4.19 -11.44 2.75
CA GLY A 4 3.24 -12.11 3.65
C GLY A 4 2.09 -11.19 4.05
N GLN A 5 2.41 -9.97 4.47
CA GLN A 5 1.41 -8.98 4.88
C GLN A 5 0.44 -8.58 3.76
N ILE A 6 0.86 -8.67 2.49
CA ILE A 6 0.00 -8.32 1.36
C ILE A 6 -0.97 -9.46 1.03
N ARG A 7 -0.58 -10.71 1.30
CA ARG A 7 -1.42 -11.90 1.08
C ARG A 7 -2.55 -12.01 2.10
N ASP A 8 -2.35 -11.44 3.29
CA ASP A 8 -3.33 -11.35 4.37
C ASP A 8 -4.40 -10.26 4.14
N LEU A 9 -4.25 -9.45 3.07
CA LEU A 9 -5.20 -8.38 2.73
C LEU A 9 -6.28 -8.90 1.77
N SER A 10 -7.45 -8.27 1.84
CA SER A 10 -8.51 -8.44 0.83
C SER A 10 -8.07 -7.84 -0.51
N ILE A 11 -8.70 -8.28 -1.60
CA ILE A 11 -8.49 -7.75 -2.95
C ILE A 11 -8.70 -6.23 -2.97
N GLU A 12 -9.80 -5.76 -2.38
CA GLU A 12 -10.17 -4.34 -2.32
C GLU A 12 -9.11 -3.52 -1.56
N GLU A 13 -8.59 -4.06 -0.46
CA GLU A 13 -7.56 -3.41 0.35
C GLU A 13 -6.21 -3.35 -0.41
N VAL A 14 -5.88 -4.39 -1.17
CA VAL A 14 -4.69 -4.39 -2.04
C VAL A 14 -4.81 -3.37 -3.16
N GLU A 15 -5.99 -3.22 -3.76
CA GLU A 15 -6.26 -2.22 -4.78
C GLU A 15 -6.23 -0.79 -4.21
N HIS A 16 -6.83 -0.58 -3.04
CA HIS A 16 -6.77 0.69 -2.32
C HIS A 16 -5.32 1.07 -2.01
N ARG A 17 -4.54 0.12 -1.48
CA ARG A 17 -3.12 0.35 -1.20
C ARG A 17 -2.29 0.62 -2.44
N LEU A 18 -2.64 -0.01 -3.57
CA LEU A 18 -1.99 0.25 -4.85
C LEU A 18 -2.23 1.69 -5.31
N HIS A 19 -3.44 2.22 -5.11
CA HIS A 19 -3.78 3.61 -5.41
C HIS A 19 -2.97 4.58 -4.56
N GLU A 20 -2.94 4.40 -3.23
CA GLU A 20 -2.16 5.23 -2.32
C GLU A 20 -0.66 5.28 -2.69
N VAL A 21 -0.08 4.13 -3.04
CA VAL A 21 1.33 4.04 -3.44
C VAL A 21 1.59 4.75 -4.78
N ASP A 22 0.63 4.69 -5.72
CA ASP A 22 0.76 5.38 -7.01
C ASP A 22 0.64 6.91 -6.86
N GLU A 23 -0.22 7.40 -5.97
CA GLU A 23 -0.29 8.83 -5.62
C GLU A 23 1.00 9.30 -4.93
N GLU A 24 1.51 8.56 -3.95
CA GLU A 24 2.76 8.90 -3.27
C GLU A 24 3.95 8.93 -4.27
N LEU A 25 3.99 7.96 -5.19
CA LEU A 25 4.99 7.91 -6.25
C LEU A 25 4.90 9.12 -7.19
N PHE A 26 3.69 9.53 -7.57
CA PHE A 26 3.48 10.70 -8.42
C PHE A 26 3.97 11.97 -7.71
N ASN A 27 3.56 12.17 -6.47
CA ASN A 27 3.95 13.30 -5.63
C ASN A 27 5.47 13.39 -5.46
N LEU A 28 6.14 12.27 -5.16
CA LEU A 28 7.59 12.22 -5.03
C LEU A 28 8.31 12.43 -6.36
N THR A 29 7.75 11.96 -7.47
CA THR A 29 8.31 12.19 -8.80
C THR A 29 8.22 13.66 -9.19
N LEU A 30 7.11 14.32 -8.86
CA LEU A 30 6.93 15.75 -9.07
C LEU A 30 7.92 16.55 -8.22
N ARG A 31 7.98 16.26 -6.90
CA ARG A 31 8.94 16.92 -5.99
C ARG A 31 10.39 16.74 -6.44
N ARG A 32 10.77 15.54 -6.91
CA ARG A 32 12.12 15.26 -7.44
C ARG A 32 12.50 16.13 -8.63
N ARG A 33 11.53 16.50 -9.47
CA ARG A 33 11.78 17.33 -10.65
C ARG A 33 11.98 18.79 -10.27
N VAL A 34 11.25 19.26 -9.27
CA VAL A 34 11.29 20.68 -8.84
C VAL A 34 12.43 20.94 -7.85
N HIS A 35 12.72 19.99 -6.96
CA HIS A 35 13.74 20.10 -5.91
C HIS A 35 14.53 18.80 -5.73
N LYS A 36 15.70 18.89 -5.09
CA LYS A 36 16.38 17.67 -4.61
C LYS A 36 15.49 17.01 -3.55
N LEU A 37 15.23 15.72 -3.73
CA LEU A 37 14.52 14.91 -2.73
C LEU A 37 15.39 14.73 -1.49
N ASP A 38 14.79 14.92 -0.32
CA ASP A 38 15.44 14.63 0.96
C ASP A 38 15.72 13.13 1.13
N ASN A 39 14.81 12.29 0.62
CA ASN A 39 14.95 10.83 0.71
C ASN A 39 14.74 10.12 -0.63
N PRO A 40 15.80 9.95 -1.45
CA PRO A 40 15.73 9.23 -2.72
C PRO A 40 15.45 7.72 -2.55
N LEU A 41 15.74 7.12 -1.38
CA LEU A 41 15.48 5.71 -1.12
C LEU A 41 13.97 5.42 -1.05
N ARG A 42 13.16 6.40 -0.62
CA ARG A 42 11.69 6.27 -0.56
C ARG A 42 11.08 5.96 -1.94
N LEU A 43 11.60 6.58 -3.00
CA LEU A 43 11.16 6.29 -4.37
C LEU A 43 11.45 4.83 -4.75
N ARG A 44 12.59 4.29 -4.34
CA ARG A 44 12.96 2.90 -4.60
C ARG A 44 12.09 1.92 -3.81
N THR A 45 11.76 2.23 -2.56
CA THR A 45 10.90 1.38 -1.74
C THR A 45 9.47 1.36 -2.28
N LEU A 46 8.91 2.52 -2.65
CA LEU A 46 7.57 2.60 -3.20
C LEU A 46 7.44 1.88 -4.53
N ARG A 47 8.42 1.99 -5.44
CA ARG A 47 8.45 1.22 -6.69
C ARG A 47 8.42 -0.29 -6.45
N ARG A 48 9.16 -0.77 -5.44
CA ARG A 48 9.17 -2.20 -5.07
C ARG A 48 7.85 -2.63 -4.46
N ASP A 49 7.25 -1.80 -3.61
CA ASP A 49 5.98 -2.10 -2.97
C ASP A 49 4.84 -2.14 -3.99
N ARG A 50 4.80 -1.18 -4.93
CA ARG A 50 3.91 -1.20 -6.09
C ARG A 50 4.04 -2.48 -6.90
N ALA A 51 5.28 -2.89 -7.23
CA ALA A 51 5.51 -4.11 -7.99
C ALA A 51 4.98 -5.34 -7.26
N ARG A 52 5.23 -5.45 -5.94
CA ARG A 52 4.73 -6.56 -5.12
C ARG A 52 3.20 -6.63 -5.07
N LEU A 53 2.53 -5.48 -4.88
CA LEU A 53 1.06 -5.41 -4.88
C LEU A 53 0.49 -5.90 -6.23
N LYS A 54 1.06 -5.42 -7.35
CA LYS A 54 0.64 -5.85 -8.69
C LYS A 54 0.90 -7.33 -8.96
N THR A 55 2.04 -7.86 -8.53
CA THR A 55 2.37 -9.28 -8.69
C THR A 55 1.36 -10.14 -7.94
N ILE A 56 1.01 -9.78 -6.69
CA ILE A 56 0.06 -10.56 -5.89
C ILE A 56 -1.36 -10.51 -6.46
N LEU A 57 -1.82 -9.35 -6.96
CA LEU A 57 -3.08 -9.26 -7.71
C LEU A 57 -3.09 -10.15 -8.96
N TYR A 58 -1.95 -10.24 -9.65
CA TYR A 58 -1.83 -11.07 -10.84
C TYR A 58 -1.78 -12.57 -10.50
N GLU A 59 -1.05 -12.96 -9.45
CA GLU A 59 -1.04 -14.32 -8.90
C GLU A 59 -2.46 -14.78 -8.51
N HIS A 60 -3.25 -13.87 -7.93
CA HIS A 60 -4.65 -14.10 -7.61
C HIS A 60 -5.49 -14.37 -8.85
N LYS A 61 -5.36 -13.52 -9.87
CA LYS A 61 -6.06 -13.67 -11.14
C LYS A 61 -5.71 -14.99 -11.84
N LEU A 62 -4.47 -15.46 -11.69
CA LEU A 62 -4.01 -16.74 -12.23
C LEU A 62 -4.39 -17.95 -11.38
N GLY A 63 -5.00 -17.75 -10.20
CA GLY A 63 -5.35 -18.83 -9.28
C GLY A 63 -4.16 -19.50 -8.61
N ILE A 64 -2.95 -18.94 -8.72
CA ILE A 64 -1.71 -19.47 -8.13
C ILE A 64 -1.69 -19.22 -6.62
N ASN A 65 -2.26 -18.09 -6.18
CA ASN A 65 -2.27 -17.69 -4.78
C ASN A 65 -3.61 -17.04 -4.44
N LYS A 66 -4.33 -17.57 -3.44
CA LYS A 66 -5.62 -16.99 -3.04
C LYS A 66 -5.36 -15.89 -2.00
N LEU A 67 -5.83 -14.67 -2.27
CA LEU A 67 -5.90 -13.63 -1.23
C LEU A 67 -7.02 -14.01 -0.27
N SER A 68 -6.84 -13.68 1.00
CA SER A 68 -7.87 -13.98 1.99
C SER A 68 -9.13 -13.18 1.69
N ALA A 69 -10.25 -13.87 1.46
CA ALA A 69 -11.55 -13.27 1.18
C ALA A 69 -12.17 -12.55 2.41
N SER A 70 -11.55 -12.67 3.59
CA SER A 70 -12.01 -12.04 4.81
C SER A 70 -10.87 -11.99 5.83
N ALA A 71 -10.37 -10.79 6.11
CA ALA A 71 -9.68 -10.51 7.37
C ALA A 71 -9.60 -8.99 7.60
N LYS A 72 -10.33 -8.53 8.62
CA LYS A 72 -10.33 -7.18 9.25
C LYS A 72 -11.27 -6.14 8.63
N LEU A 73 -12.57 -6.37 8.81
CA LEU A 73 -13.61 -5.37 8.59
C LEU A 73 -13.75 -4.33 9.73
N PHE A 74 -13.08 -4.44 10.89
CA PHE A 74 -13.39 -3.53 12.00
C PHE A 74 -12.31 -3.54 13.09
N GLU A 75 -11.22 -2.79 12.93
CA GLU A 75 -10.37 -2.47 14.09
C GLU A 75 -9.61 -1.15 13.89
N SER A 76 -10.33 -0.03 14.11
CA SER A 76 -9.83 1.20 14.78
C SER A 76 -10.71 2.43 14.55
N ALA A 77 -11.93 2.30 14.00
CA ALA A 77 -12.97 3.33 14.14
C ALA A 77 -13.60 3.23 15.54
N SER A 78 -12.86 3.63 16.58
CA SER A 78 -13.32 4.05 17.93
C SER A 78 -12.17 3.96 18.94
N THR A 79 -11.28 4.95 18.92
CA THR A 79 -10.87 5.60 20.17
C THR A 79 -11.04 7.10 19.94
N GLU A 80 -12.30 7.52 20.01
CA GLU A 80 -12.58 8.85 20.53
C GLU A 80 -11.98 8.94 21.94
N ASN A 81 -11.09 9.90 22.12
CA ASN A 81 -11.06 10.79 23.28
C ASN A 81 -10.35 12.05 22.74
N GLY A 82 -11.02 13.18 22.55
CA GLY A 82 -11.94 13.76 23.52
C GLY A 82 -11.16 14.29 24.71
N GLY A 83 -10.37 15.35 24.49
CA GLY A 83 -9.97 16.34 25.50
C GLY A 83 -9.01 15.91 26.62
N LYS A 84 -7.86 16.56 26.68
CA LYS A 84 -7.48 17.52 27.75
C LYS A 84 -6.04 18.01 27.57
N GLU A 85 -5.92 19.33 27.74
CA GLU A 85 -4.71 20.16 27.99
C GLU A 85 -3.83 20.57 26.79
#